data_AF-A0A2H0XE59-F1
#
_entry.id   AF-A0A2H0XE59-F1
#
_cell.length_a   1.000
_cell.length_b   1.000
_cell.length_c   1.000
_cell.angle_alpha   90.00
_cell.angle_beta   90.00
_cell.angle_gamma   90.00
#
_symmetry.space_group_name_H-M   'P 1'
#
loop_
_entity.id
_entity.type
_entity.pdbx_description
1 polymer ?
#
loop_
_entity_poly.entity_id
_entity_poly.type
_entity_poly.pdbx_seq_one_letter_code
_entity_poly.pdbx_strand_id
1 'polypeptide(L)'
;MLARSAFAYTISNPSKFGTVGDVISSVIPNIYYVAGLIFFFLLVFGGVSYMMAGGDDKAIGKAKNTITAAVIGLAIVLLSGFVVRVLETVFGVAIFG
;
A
#
# COMPACT_ATOMS: atom_id res chain seq x y z
N MET A 1 28.28 -27.40 35.28
CA MET A 1 26.92 -26.98 34.93
C MET A 1 27.05 -25.73 34.07
N LEU A 2 27.17 -25.93 32.76
CA LEU A 2 27.61 -24.94 31.78
C LEU A 2 26.40 -24.31 31.08
N ALA A 3 26.34 -22.98 31.11
CA ALA A 3 26.08 -22.15 29.92
C ALA A 3 24.90 -22.53 28.99
N ARG A 4 23.70 -22.82 29.52
CA ARG A 4 22.52 -23.09 28.68
C ARG A 4 21.68 -21.88 28.31
N SER A 5 22.01 -20.66 28.75
CA SER A 5 21.20 -19.46 28.48
C SER A 5 21.80 -18.47 27.48
N ALA A 6 22.96 -18.76 26.87
CA ALA A 6 23.60 -17.84 25.91
C ALA A 6 23.40 -18.19 24.42
N PHE A 7 22.82 -19.36 24.08
CA PHE A 7 22.81 -19.88 22.69
C PHE A 7 21.44 -19.82 22.00
N ALA A 8 20.55 -18.89 22.34
CA ALA A 8 19.34 -18.71 21.53
C ALA A 8 18.98 -17.24 21.31
N TYR A 9 19.99 -16.38 21.19
CA TYR A 9 19.84 -15.17 20.39
C TYR A 9 20.46 -15.41 19.01
N THR A 10 19.88 -16.35 18.24
CA THR A 10 20.12 -16.35 16.79
C THR A 10 19.13 -15.39 16.16
N ILE A 11 19.26 -14.10 16.50
CA ILE A 11 18.76 -13.05 15.62
C ILE A 11 19.79 -12.90 14.52
N SER A 12 19.66 -13.80 13.56
CA SER A 12 20.33 -13.74 12.28
C SER A 12 19.27 -14.04 11.23
N ASN A 13 18.30 -13.12 11.11
CA ASN A 13 17.60 -12.95 9.85
C ASN A 13 18.66 -12.40 8.87
N PRO A 14 19.12 -13.17 7.87
CA PRO A 14 20.22 -12.78 7.01
C PRO A 14 19.70 -11.83 5.92
N SER A 15 19.21 -10.66 6.34
CA SER A 15 18.89 -9.55 5.44
C SER A 15 19.64 -8.31 5.94
N LYS A 16 20.96 -8.47 6.10
CA LYS A 16 21.86 -7.35 6.38
C LYS A 16 22.60 -6.98 5.11
N PHE A 17 21.87 -6.33 4.20
CA PHE A 17 22.40 -5.65 3.00
C PHE A 17 22.57 -6.56 1.78
N GLY A 18 21.67 -6.41 0.79
CA GLY A 18 21.96 -6.76 -0.61
C GLY A 18 20.79 -7.23 -1.48
N THR A 19 19.64 -7.60 -0.91
CA THR A 19 18.53 -8.14 -1.69
C THR A 19 17.47 -7.07 -1.94
N VAL A 20 16.92 -7.07 -3.16
CA VAL A 20 15.79 -6.25 -3.62
C VAL A 20 14.64 -6.20 -2.60
N GLY A 21 14.47 -7.27 -1.81
CA GLY A 21 13.50 -7.36 -0.72
C GLY A 21 13.61 -6.28 0.36
N ASP A 22 14.81 -5.90 0.83
CA ASP A 22 14.94 -4.90 1.91
C ASP A 22 14.56 -3.48 1.45
N VAL A 23 14.90 -3.15 0.21
CA VAL A 23 14.51 -1.86 -0.41
C VAL A 23 13.01 -1.80 -0.61
N ILE A 24 12.41 -2.91 -1.07
CA ILE A 24 10.97 -3.03 -1.23
C ILE A 24 10.27 -2.94 0.14
N SER A 25 10.80 -3.59 1.18
CA SER A 25 10.25 -3.54 2.54
C SER A 25 10.18 -2.15 3.13
N SER A 26 11.14 -1.28 2.84
CA SER A 26 11.08 0.11 3.30
C SER A 26 10.18 1.00 2.45
N VAL A 27 10.04 0.71 1.14
CA VAL A 27 9.36 1.60 0.19
C VAL A 27 7.85 1.32 0.09
N ILE A 28 7.45 0.05 0.09
CA ILE A 28 6.05 -0.37 -0.03
C ILE A 28 5.16 0.27 1.05
N PRO A 29 5.43 0.15 2.37
CA PRO A 29 4.55 0.72 3.39
C PRO A 29 4.42 2.25 3.25
N ASN A 30 5.51 2.95 2.89
CA ASN A 30 5.48 4.39 2.65
C ASN A 30 4.55 4.75 1.46
N ILE A 31 4.61 3.99 0.37
CA ILE A 31 3.71 4.16 -0.78
C ILE A 31 2.25 3.95 -0.37
N TYR A 32 1.95 2.97 0.49
CA TYR A 32 0.57 2.74 0.93
C TYR A 32 -0.02 3.91 1.70
N TYR A 33 0.76 4.53 2.60
CA TYR A 33 0.31 5.72 3.32
C TYR A 33 0.02 6.88 2.37
N VAL A 34 0.92 7.14 1.41
CA VAL A 34 0.76 8.22 0.44
C VAL A 34 -0.40 7.92 -0.52
N ALA A 35 -0.52 6.69 -1.01
CA ALA A 35 -1.58 6.26 -1.91
C ALA A 35 -2.96 6.41 -1.24
N GLY A 36 -3.12 5.94 0.00
CA GLY A 36 -4.37 6.08 0.75
C GLY A 36 -4.79 7.54 0.88
N LEU A 37 -3.84 8.44 1.17
CA LEU A 37 -4.10 9.87 1.27
C LEU A 37 -4.51 10.47 -0.08
N ILE A 38 -3.78 10.17 -1.15
CA ILE A 38 -4.08 10.69 -2.50
C ILE A 38 -5.46 10.23 -2.96
N PHE A 39 -5.78 8.94 -2.84
CA PHE A 39 -7.08 8.40 -3.26
C PHE A 39 -8.23 8.98 -2.45
N PHE A 40 -8.02 9.24 -1.15
CA PHE A 40 -9.02 9.91 -0.32
C PHE A 40 -9.31 11.32 -0.84
N PHE A 41 -8.28 12.13 -1.10
CA PHE A 41 -8.48 13.47 -1.67
C PHE A 41 -9.09 13.43 -3.07
N LEU A 42 -8.68 12.50 -3.93
CA LEU A 42 -9.24 12.33 -5.28
C LEU A 42 -10.73 11.99 -5.23
N LEU A 43 -11.15 11.17 -4.27
CA LEU A 43 -12.55 10.79 -4.07
C LEU A 43 -13.38 11.99 -3.61
N VAL A 44 -12.87 12.77 -2.63
CA VAL A 44 -13.52 13.99 -2.17
C VAL A 44 -13.64 15.01 -3.31
N PHE A 45 -12.56 15.25 -4.05
CA PHE A 45 -12.56 16.20 -5.17
C PHE A 45 -13.47 15.73 -6.31
N GLY A 46 -13.47 14.43 -6.62
CA GLY A 46 -14.38 13.81 -7.56
C GLY A 46 -15.85 13.97 -7.15
N GLY A 47 -16.17 13.73 -5.89
CA GLY A 47 -17.51 13.92 -5.33
C GLY A 47 -17.98 15.38 -5.36
N VAL A 48 -17.12 16.32 -4.97
CA VAL A 48 -17.43 17.76 -5.06
C VAL A 48 -17.62 18.19 -6.52
N SER A 49 -16.76 17.73 -7.44
CA SER A 49 -16.90 18.01 -8.87
C SER A 49 -18.20 17.45 -9.47
N TYR A 50 -18.67 16.30 -8.96
CA TYR A 50 -19.94 15.71 -9.36
C TYR A 50 -21.13 16.57 -8.91
N MET A 51 -21.08 17.10 -7.69
CA MET A 51 -22.11 18.02 -7.19
C MET A 51 -22.10 19.36 -7.94
N MET A 52 -20.92 19.87 -8.30
CA MET A 52 -20.77 21.13 -9.04
C MET A 52 -21.15 21.02 -10.52
N ALA A 53 -21.23 19.82 -11.08
CA ALA A 53 -21.54 19.62 -12.50
C ALA A 53 -22.95 20.08 -12.90
N GLY A 54 -23.89 20.19 -11.94
CA GLY A 54 -25.09 21.03 -12.03
C GLY A 54 -26.08 20.77 -13.19
N GLY A 55 -25.89 19.72 -13.99
CA GLY A 55 -26.71 19.41 -15.18
C GLY A 55 -25.96 19.40 -16.51
N ASP A 56 -24.65 19.72 -16.54
CA ASP A 56 -23.82 19.53 -17.73
C ASP A 56 -23.39 18.05 -17.83
N ASP A 57 -23.97 17.31 -18.78
CA ASP A 57 -23.73 15.88 -18.98
C ASP A 57 -22.23 15.52 -19.14
N LYS A 58 -21.44 16.43 -19.73
CA LYS A 58 -20.01 16.22 -19.95
C LYS A 58 -19.23 16.33 -18.65
N ALA A 59 -19.56 17.31 -17.80
CA ALA A 59 -18.99 17.46 -16.47
C ALA A 59 -19.40 16.30 -15.55
N ILE A 60 -20.65 15.86 -15.61
CA ILE A 60 -21.14 14.68 -14.88
C ILE A 60 -20.38 13.43 -15.32
N GLY A 61 -20.19 13.22 -16.63
CA GLY A 61 -19.43 12.10 -17.17
C GLY A 61 -17.98 12.08 -16.68
N LYS A 62 -17.30 13.24 -16.69
CA LYS A 62 -15.93 13.37 -16.16
C LYS A 62 -15.85 13.13 -14.65
N ALA A 63 -16.78 13.68 -13.88
CA ALA A 63 -16.81 13.51 -12.44
C ALA A 63 -17.06 12.04 -12.05
N LYS A 64 -18.01 11.38 -12.74
CA LYS A 64 -18.21 9.92 -12.58
C LYS A 64 -16.95 9.14 -12.89
N ASN A 65 -16.29 9.42 -14.02
CA ASN A 65 -15.06 8.72 -14.37
C ASN A 65 -13.96 8.92 -13.31
N THR A 66 -13.85 10.12 -12.75
CA THR A 66 -12.90 10.45 -11.68
C THR A 66 -13.21 9.67 -10.41
N ILE A 67 -14.48 9.62 -10.00
CA ILE A 67 -14.92 8.85 -8.84
C ILE A 67 -14.65 7.35 -9.05
N THR A 68 -15.01 6.81 -10.22
CA THR A 68 -14.75 5.40 -10.55
C THR A 68 -13.25 5.08 -10.52
N ALA A 69 -12.41 5.96 -11.07
CA ALA A 69 -10.96 5.80 -11.02
C ALA A 69 -10.42 5.84 -9.57
N ALA A 70 -10.94 6.75 -8.73
CA ALA A 70 -10.58 6.84 -7.32
C ALA A 70 -10.99 5.57 -6.55
N VAL A 71 -12.19 5.06 -6.79
CA VAL A 71 -12.71 3.82 -6.18
C VAL A 71 -11.88 2.60 -6.61
N ILE A 72 -11.59 2.47 -7.90
CA ILE A 72 -10.75 1.38 -8.43
C ILE A 72 -9.36 1.45 -7.82
N GLY A 73 -8.75 2.64 -7.74
CA GLY A 73 -7.44 2.82 -7.13
C GLY A 73 -7.42 2.44 -5.65
N LEU A 74 -8.45 2.84 -4.88
CA LEU A 74 -8.63 2.41 -3.50
C LEU A 74 -8.77 0.88 -3.38
N ALA A 75 -9.55 0.25 -4.27
CA ALA A 75 -9.69 -1.20 -4.31
C ALA A 75 -8.35 -1.90 -4.62
N ILE A 76 -7.54 -1.34 -5.53
CA ILE A 76 -6.20 -1.87 -5.86
C ILE A 76 -5.27 -1.79 -4.64
N VAL A 77 -5.27 -0.68 -3.89
CA VAL A 77 -4.45 -0.55 -2.68
C VAL A 77 -4.82 -1.63 -1.65
N LEU A 78 -6.12 -1.86 -1.44
CA LEU A 78 -6.62 -2.91 -0.54
C LEU A 78 -6.18 -4.31 -1.01
N LEU A 79 -6.35 -4.61 -2.30
CA LEU A 79 -5.95 -5.89 -2.89
C LEU A 79 -4.43 -6.10 -2.89
N SER A 80 -3.67 -5.04 -3.14
CA SER A 80 -2.21 -5.08 -3.10
C SER A 80 -1.73 -5.53 -1.73
N GLY A 81 -2.42 -5.17 -0.64
CA GLY A 81 -2.03 -5.60 0.72
C GLY A 81 -2.01 -7.13 0.86
N PHE A 82 -2.89 -7.83 0.15
CA PHE A 82 -2.88 -9.29 0.07
C PHE A 82 -1.68 -9.81 -0.74
N VAL A 83 -1.39 -9.17 -1.88
CA VAL A 83 -0.22 -9.51 -2.71
C VAL A 83 1.07 -9.33 -1.93
N VAL A 84 1.22 -8.22 -1.19
CA VAL A 84 2.42 -7.96 -0.38
C VAL A 84 2.60 -9.04 0.69
N ARG A 85 1.55 -9.50 1.37
CA ARG A 85 1.66 -10.62 2.33
C ARG A 85 2.13 -11.94 1.72
N VAL A 86 1.70 -12.23 0.49
CA VAL A 86 2.18 -13.39 -0.25
C VAL A 86 3.66 -13.21 -0.58
N LEU A 87 4.08 -12.00 -0.98
CA LEU A 87 5.48 -11.68 -1.21
C LEU A 87 6.31 -11.78 0.08
N GLU A 88 5.80 -11.34 1.24
CA GLU A 88 6.46 -11.51 2.53
C GLU A 88 6.74 -12.99 2.84
N THR A 89 5.77 -13.86 2.55
CA THR A 89 5.86 -15.30 2.81
C THR A 89 6.83 -16.01 1.86
N VAL A 90 6.84 -15.63 0.58
CA VAL A 90 7.71 -16.25 -0.45
C VAL A 90 9.15 -15.73 -0.38
N PHE A 91 9.33 -14.45 -0.09
CA PHE A 91 10.64 -13.81 -0.01
C PHE A 91 11.23 -13.79 1.40
N GLY A 92 10.46 -14.16 2.43
CA GLY A 92 10.93 -14.23 3.82
C GLY A 92 11.32 -12.86 4.41
N VAL A 93 10.84 -11.77 3.81
CA VAL A 93 11.13 -10.41 4.25
C VAL A 93 9.86 -9.83 4.87
N ALA A 94 9.94 -9.36 6.11
CA ALA A 94 8.86 -8.60 6.74
C ALA A 94 8.80 -7.20 6.08
N ILE A 95 7.75 -6.93 5.32
CA ILE A 95 7.52 -5.62 4.66
C ILE A 95 6.71 -4.74 5.63
N PHE A 96 5.88 -5.36 6.46
CA PHE A 96 5.13 -4.73 7.54
C PHE A 96 5.64 -5.13 8.94
N GLY A 97 6.96 -5.19 9.14
CA GLY A 97 7.56 -5.38 10.47
C GLY A 97 7.47 -6.80 11.03
#